data_AF-A0A183TRR4-F1
#
_entry.id   AF-A0A183TRR4-F1
#
_cell.length_a   1.000
_cell.length_b   1.000
_cell.length_c   1.000
_cell.angle_alpha   90.00
_cell.angle_beta   90.00
_cell.angle_gamma   90.00
#
_symmetry.space_group_name_H-M   'P 1'
#
loop_
_entity.id
_entity.type
_entity.pdbx_description
1 polymer ?
#
loop_
_entity_poly.entity_id
_entity_poly.type
_entity_poly.pdbx_seq_one_letter_code
_entity_poly.pdbx_strand_id
1 'polypeptide(L)'
;MEKEKDSTDEVEAQLTNCLKRLRAEDVINDRDFERLRPVGTHIPRLYGLPKIHKEGLTVRPILDMRNSPNHAIAKWLAEKLKPIQRQRAPLSDRNTFKFIDDVKEINLNDMVMLSLDVSSLFTNVPVTETVD
;
A
#
# COMPACT_ATOMS: atom_id res chain seq x y z
N MET A 1 -12.93 15.28 25.67
CA MET A 1 -12.10 14.42 24.81
C MET A 1 -10.75 14.33 25.48
N GLU A 2 -10.44 13.21 26.12
CA GLU A 2 -9.08 12.94 26.57
C GLU A 2 -8.17 12.99 25.34
N LYS A 3 -7.07 13.76 25.43
CA LYS A 3 -6.03 13.71 24.40
C LYS A 3 -5.39 12.33 24.52
N GLU A 4 -5.73 11.45 23.61
CA GLU A 4 -5.03 10.20 23.40
C GLU A 4 -3.53 10.54 23.26
N LYS A 5 -2.70 9.95 24.12
CA LYS A 5 -1.28 10.26 24.21
C LYS A 5 -0.62 9.92 22.88
N ASP A 6 0.14 10.86 22.32
CA ASP A 6 0.95 10.61 21.13
C ASP A 6 1.93 9.45 21.41
N SER A 7 1.72 8.33 20.72
CA SER A 7 2.52 7.10 20.85
C SER A 7 3.55 6.96 19.73
N THR A 8 3.80 8.03 18.95
CA THR A 8 4.76 8.01 17.84
C THR A 8 6.14 7.54 18.30
N ASP A 9 6.64 8.09 19.42
CA ASP A 9 7.95 7.70 19.98
C ASP A 9 8.00 6.20 20.37
N GLU A 10 6.90 5.67 20.90
CA GLU A 10 6.79 4.26 21.27
C GLU A 10 6.83 3.36 20.02
N VAL A 11 6.13 3.77 18.96
CA VAL A 11 6.14 3.07 17.66
C VAL A 11 7.52 3.16 16.99
N GLU A 12 8.18 4.32 17.00
CA GLU A 12 9.54 4.49 16.47
C GLU A 12 10.53 3.57 17.21
N ALA A 13 10.44 3.49 18.53
CA ALA A 13 11.29 2.62 19.34
C ALA A 13 11.07 1.14 19.00
N GLN A 14 9.83 0.69 18.87
CA GLN A 14 9.50 -0.69 18.49
C GLN A 14 10.02 -1.03 17.09
N LEU A 15 9.79 -0.16 16.10
CA LEU A 15 10.29 -0.34 14.74
C LEU A 15 11.82 -0.36 14.70
N THR A 16 12.47 0.54 15.43
CA THR A 16 13.94 0.58 15.53
C THR A 16 14.50 -0.71 16.13
N ASN A 17 13.86 -1.26 17.16
CA ASN A 17 14.26 -2.53 17.75
C ASN A 17 14.08 -3.70 16.78
N CYS A 18 13.00 -3.72 16.01
CA CYS A 18 12.79 -4.71 14.96
C CYS A 18 13.89 -4.62 13.88
N LEU A 19 14.21 -3.41 13.41
CA LEU A 19 15.26 -3.18 12.43
C LEU A 19 16.66 -3.58 12.95
N LYS A 20 16.94 -3.34 14.24
CA LYS A 20 18.19 -3.80 14.87
C LYS A 20 18.30 -5.33 14.85
N ARG A 21 17.21 -6.04 15.14
CA ARG A 21 17.17 -7.52 15.04
C ARG A 21 17.41 -7.99 13.62
N LEU A 22 16.72 -7.40 12.63
CA LEU A 22 16.91 -7.75 11.22
C LEU A 22 18.34 -7.49 10.74
N ARG A 23 18.99 -6.44 11.25
CA ARG A 23 20.40 -6.15 10.98
C ARG A 23 21.33 -7.20 11.63
N ALA A 24 21.04 -7.61 12.86
CA ALA A 24 21.81 -8.64 13.55
C ALA A 24 21.69 -10.02 12.86
N GLU A 25 20.55 -10.29 12.22
CA GLU A 25 20.29 -11.48 11.41
C GLU A 25 20.80 -11.35 9.96
N ASP A 26 21.49 -10.26 9.60
CA ASP A 26 22.02 -9.97 8.26
C ASP A 26 20.94 -9.92 7.14
N VAL A 27 19.67 -9.74 7.51
CA VAL A 27 18.56 -9.56 6.56
C VAL A 27 18.63 -8.19 5.89
N ILE A 28 19.11 -7.19 6.63
CA ILE A 28 19.34 -5.83 6.13
C ILE A 28 20.75 -5.35 6.46
N ASN A 29 21.36 -4.61 5.54
CA ASN A 29 22.67 -4.01 5.76
C ASN A 29 22.57 -2.67 6.51
N ASP A 30 23.72 -2.13 6.93
CA ASP A 30 23.84 -0.86 7.66
C ASP A 30 23.21 0.33 6.93
N ARG A 31 23.34 0.37 5.60
CA ARG A 31 22.77 1.45 4.78
C ARG A 31 21.25 1.38 4.76
N ASP A 32 20.68 0.18 4.66
CA ASP A 32 19.24 -0.04 4.75
C ASP A 32 18.75 0.30 6.15
N PHE A 33 19.46 -0.11 7.21
CA PHE A 33 19.10 0.25 8.58
C PHE A 33 18.98 1.78 8.78
N GLU A 34 20.00 2.55 8.38
CA GLU A 34 19.96 4.02 8.52
C GLU A 34 18.89 4.68 7.64
N ARG A 35 18.58 4.09 6.47
CA ARG A 35 17.53 4.59 5.59
C ARG A 35 16.11 4.29 6.12
N LEU A 36 15.94 3.16 6.80
CA LEU A 36 14.64 2.67 7.25
C LEU A 36 14.28 3.10 8.67
N ARG A 37 15.28 3.41 9.50
CA ARG A 37 15.07 3.85 10.88
C ARG A 37 14.21 5.13 10.89
N PRO A 38 13.02 5.12 11.53
CA PRO A 38 12.23 6.32 11.66
C PRO A 38 12.93 7.28 12.63
N VAL A 39 12.97 8.56 12.27
CA VAL A 39 13.53 9.64 13.11
C VAL A 39 12.69 10.89 12.91
N GLY A 40 12.14 11.44 13.99
CA GLY A 40 11.40 12.71 13.95
C GLY A 40 10.14 12.63 13.08
N THR A 41 9.46 11.50 13.12
CA THR A 41 8.23 11.27 12.34
C THR A 41 7.01 11.91 13.01
N HIS A 42 5.87 11.88 12.32
CA HIS A 42 4.63 12.45 12.82
C HIS A 42 3.47 11.46 12.70
N ILE A 43 2.46 11.65 13.54
CA ILE A 43 1.20 10.90 13.46
C ILE A 43 0.60 11.05 12.04
N PRO A 44 0.21 9.94 11.40
CA PRO A 44 -0.51 9.97 10.13
C PRO A 44 -1.79 10.81 10.17
N ARG A 45 -2.15 11.42 9.05
CA ARG A 45 -3.34 12.28 8.95
C ARG A 45 -4.46 11.57 8.21
N LEU A 46 -5.60 11.36 8.87
CA LEU A 46 -6.81 10.85 8.24
C LEU A 46 -7.69 12.00 7.78
N TYR A 47 -8.04 12.04 6.49
CA TYR A 47 -8.99 13.01 5.94
C TYR A 47 -9.91 12.37 4.89
N GLY A 48 -11.00 13.06 4.56
CA GLY A 48 -12.01 12.58 3.61
C GLY A 48 -11.97 13.32 2.28
N LEU A 49 -12.09 12.59 1.17
CA LEU A 49 -12.34 13.16 -0.16
C LEU A 49 -13.73 12.75 -0.67
N PRO A 50 -14.56 13.67 -1.19
CA PRO A 50 -15.88 13.33 -1.70
C PRO A 50 -15.79 12.48 -2.97
N LYS A 51 -16.61 11.42 -3.04
CA LYS A 51 -16.82 10.64 -4.27
C LYS A 51 -17.90 11.35 -5.11
N ILE A 52 -17.48 12.31 -5.92
CA ILE A 52 -18.38 13.19 -6.72
C ILE A 52 -19.29 12.46 -7.72
N HIS A 53 -19.00 11.19 -8.02
CA HIS A 53 -19.78 10.36 -8.95
C HIS A 53 -20.84 9.50 -8.24
N LYS A 54 -21.05 9.64 -6.93
CA LYS A 54 -22.05 8.89 -6.15
C LYS A 54 -23.06 9.82 -5.53
N GLU A 55 -24.33 9.44 -5.59
CA GLU A 55 -25.41 10.14 -4.87
C GLU A 55 -25.15 10.10 -3.35
N GLY A 56 -25.59 11.16 -2.65
CA GLY A 56 -25.40 11.28 -1.21
C GLY A 56 -24.00 11.71 -0.74
N LEU A 57 -23.11 12.17 -1.64
CA LEU A 57 -21.79 12.73 -1.32
C LEU A 57 -20.92 11.83 -0.41
N THR A 58 -20.93 10.52 -0.68
CA THR A 58 -20.12 9.57 0.08
C THR A 58 -18.64 9.96 0.12
N VAL A 59 -18.01 9.86 1.28
CA VAL A 59 -16.61 10.26 1.49
C VAL A 59 -15.68 9.04 1.36
N ARG A 60 -14.54 9.20 0.68
CA ARG A 60 -13.43 8.25 0.69
C ARG A 60 -12.44 8.68 1.78
N PRO A 61 -12.26 7.91 2.87
CA PRO A 61 -11.20 8.17 3.82
C PRO A 61 -9.84 7.93 3.15
N ILE A 62 -8.90 8.84 3.38
CA ILE A 62 -7.51 8.79 2.94
C ILE A 62 -6.63 8.95 4.16
N LEU A 63 -5.74 8.00 4.36
CA LEU A 63 -4.71 8.05 5.39
C LEU A 63 -3.40 8.52 4.77
N ASP A 64 -3.00 9.76 5.06
CA ASP A 64 -1.70 10.29 4.64
C ASP A 64 -0.62 9.82 5.62
N MET A 65 0.17 8.87 5.12
CA MET A 65 1.27 8.22 5.84
C MET A 65 2.62 8.89 5.56
N ARG A 66 2.69 10.02 4.85
CA ARG A 66 3.96 10.70 4.57
C ARG A 66 4.64 11.11 5.89
N ASN A 67 5.94 10.85 5.97
CA ASN A 67 6.76 11.09 7.17
C ASN A 67 6.20 10.44 8.46
N SER A 68 5.42 9.36 8.33
CA SER A 68 5.04 8.52 9.47
C SER A 68 6.13 7.48 9.79
N PRO A 69 6.15 6.89 10.99
CA PRO A 69 7.12 5.86 11.38
C PRO A 69 7.23 4.71 10.36
N ASN A 70 6.09 4.33 9.75
CA ASN A 70 6.00 3.18 8.86
C ASN A 70 6.35 3.49 7.40
N HIS A 71 6.43 4.76 7.01
CA HIS A 71 6.47 5.15 5.60
C HIS A 71 7.68 4.56 4.83
N ALA A 72 8.88 4.71 5.40
CA ALA A 72 10.12 4.25 4.77
C ALA A 72 10.14 2.73 4.63
N ILE A 73 9.74 2.02 5.70
CA ILE A 73 9.67 0.56 5.76
C ILE A 73 8.65 0.02 4.75
N ALA A 74 7.44 0.60 4.72
CA ALA A 74 6.39 0.19 3.79
C ALA A 74 6.82 0.36 2.32
N LYS A 75 7.48 1.49 2.01
CA LYS A 75 8.02 1.74 0.66
C LYS A 75 9.09 0.71 0.28
N TRP A 76 10.02 0.44 1.19
CA TRP A 76 11.07 -0.56 0.99
C TRP A 76 10.50 -1.95 0.77
N LEU A 77 9.52 -2.37 1.58
CA LEU A 77 8.85 -3.66 1.43
C LEU A 77 8.12 -3.75 0.08
N ALA A 78 7.40 -2.70 -0.32
CA ALA A 78 6.72 -2.64 -1.62
C ALA A 78 7.70 -2.79 -2.79
N GLU A 79 8.90 -2.20 -2.71
CA GLU A 79 9.95 -2.38 -3.72
C GLU A 79 10.44 -3.84 -3.79
N LYS A 80 10.59 -4.51 -2.64
CA LYS A 80 10.99 -5.94 -2.57
C LYS A 80 9.91 -6.89 -3.07
N LEU A 81 8.63 -6.58 -2.85
CA LEU A 81 7.48 -7.39 -3.28
C LEU A 81 7.10 -7.17 -4.76
N LYS A 82 7.56 -6.08 -5.37
CA LYS A 82 7.24 -5.72 -6.77
C LYS A 82 7.52 -6.84 -7.81
N PRO A 83 8.61 -7.64 -7.71
CA PRO A 83 8.83 -8.76 -8.61
C PRO A 83 7.76 -9.85 -8.48
N ILE A 84 7.34 -10.17 -7.25
CA ILE A 84 6.30 -11.18 -6.98
C ILE A 84 4.97 -10.74 -7.58
N GLN A 85 4.63 -9.44 -7.42
CA GLN A 85 3.44 -8.86 -8.04
C GLN A 85 3.42 -9.08 -9.56
N ARG A 86 4.57 -8.86 -10.24
CA ARG A 86 4.69 -9.04 -11.69
C ARG A 86 4.57 -10.50 -12.11
N GLN A 87 5.06 -11.43 -11.30
CA GLN A 87 4.95 -12.87 -11.57
C GLN A 87 3.52 -13.38 -11.39
N ARG A 88 2.80 -12.90 -10.37
CA ARG A 88 1.44 -13.36 -10.04
C ARG A 88 0.34 -12.74 -10.92
N ALA A 89 0.55 -11.53 -11.41
CA ALA A 89 -0.41 -10.81 -12.24
C ALA A 89 0.21 -10.41 -13.59
N PRO A 90 0.57 -11.38 -14.46
CA PRO A 90 1.24 -11.10 -15.73
C PRO A 90 0.37 -10.31 -16.71
N LEU A 91 -0.96 -10.40 -16.57
CA LEU A 91 -1.95 -9.66 -17.36
C LEU A 91 -2.30 -8.28 -16.77
N SER A 92 -1.64 -7.87 -15.68
CA SER A 92 -1.85 -6.54 -15.12
C SER A 92 -1.10 -5.50 -15.95
N ASP A 93 -1.82 -4.85 -16.85
CA ASP A 93 -1.29 -3.72 -17.61
C ASP A 93 -1.15 -2.48 -16.73
N ARG A 94 0.06 -1.92 -16.73
CA ARG A 94 0.36 -0.64 -16.04
C ARG A 94 0.02 0.58 -16.91
N ASN A 95 -0.34 0.35 -18.16
CA ASN A 95 -0.54 1.38 -19.17
C ASN A 95 -1.87 1.15 -19.89
N THR A 96 -2.81 2.07 -19.69
CA THR A 96 -4.12 2.04 -20.35
C THR A 96 -4.00 2.04 -21.87
N PHE A 97 -2.98 2.70 -22.45
CA PHE A 97 -2.78 2.71 -23.89
C PHE A 97 -2.39 1.33 -24.43
N LYS A 98 -1.54 0.60 -23.69
CA LYS A 98 -1.18 -0.78 -24.05
C LYS A 98 -2.42 -1.68 -24.07
N PHE A 99 -3.25 -1.58 -23.02
CA PHE A 99 -4.51 -2.32 -22.97
C PHE A 99 -5.42 -2.01 -24.17
N ILE A 100 -5.55 -0.73 -24.54
CA ILE A 100 -6.35 -0.33 -25.71
C ILE A 100 -5.81 -0.96 -26.99
N ASP A 101 -4.49 -0.93 -27.20
CA ASP A 101 -3.88 -1.49 -28.40
C ASP A 101 -4.03 -3.01 -28.45
N ASP A 102 -3.83 -3.69 -27.31
CA ASP A 102 -4.01 -5.14 -27.19
C ASP A 102 -5.48 -5.54 -27.49
N VAL A 103 -6.47 -4.76 -27.01
CA VAL A 103 -7.90 -5.06 -27.23
C VAL A 103 -8.33 -4.80 -28.68
N LYS A 104 -7.76 -3.82 -29.38
CA LYS A 104 -8.10 -3.53 -30.79
C LYS A 104 -7.79 -4.71 -31.72
N GLU A 105 -6.79 -5.51 -31.38
CA GLU A 105 -6.35 -6.64 -32.20
C GLU A 105 -7.17 -7.92 -31.94
N ILE A 106 -8.02 -7.94 -30.92
CA ILE A 106 -8.85 -9.10 -30.58
C ILE A 106 -10.08 -9.15 -31.49
N ASN A 107 -10.29 -10.29 -32.16
CA ASN A 107 -11.55 -10.57 -32.84
C ASN A 107 -12.64 -10.89 -31.82
N LEU A 108 -13.62 -9.99 -31.68
CA LEU A 108 -14.70 -10.10 -30.69
C LEU A 108 -15.97 -10.76 -31.23
N ASN A 109 -15.96 -11.27 -32.47
CA ASN A 109 -17.13 -11.94 -33.04
C ASN A 109 -17.55 -13.14 -32.15
N ASP A 110 -18.86 -13.24 -31.90
CA ASP A 110 -19.48 -14.25 -31.05
C ASP A 110 -18.99 -14.29 -29.59
N MET A 111 -18.32 -13.23 -29.12
CA MET A 111 -17.88 -13.10 -27.72
C MET A 111 -18.82 -12.22 -26.90
N VAL A 112 -18.87 -12.48 -25.60
CA VAL A 112 -19.58 -11.67 -24.61
C VAL A 112 -18.58 -11.01 -23.67
N MET A 113 -18.70 -9.70 -23.50
CA MET A 113 -17.88 -8.95 -22.56
C MET A 113 -18.50 -8.98 -21.15
N LEU A 114 -17.69 -9.33 -20.15
CA LEU A 114 -18.04 -9.21 -18.74
C LEU A 114 -17.15 -8.15 -18.11
N SER A 115 -17.77 -7.16 -17.46
CA SER A 115 -17.08 -6.15 -16.66
C SER A 115 -17.36 -6.39 -15.19
N LEU A 116 -16.30 -6.46 -14.38
CA LEU A 116 -16.35 -6.70 -12.94
C LEU A 116 -15.63 -5.57 -12.23
N ASP A 117 -16.21 -5.10 -11.12
CA ASP A 117 -15.59 -4.13 -10.24
C ASP A 117 -15.50 -4.68 -8.82
N VAL A 118 -14.40 -4.40 -8.13
CA VAL A 118 -14.21 -4.82 -6.74
C VAL A 118 -14.63 -3.69 -5.82
N SER A 119 -15.65 -3.96 -5.00
CA SER A 119 -16.09 -3.00 -3.99
C SER A 119 -15.13 -2.96 -2.80
N SER A 120 -14.75 -1.74 -2.41
CA SER A 120 -13.97 -1.48 -1.19
C SER A 120 -12.70 -2.33 -1.02
N LEU A 121 -11.93 -2.49 -2.12
CA LEU A 121 -10.74 -3.35 -2.18
C LEU A 121 -9.81 -3.23 -0.97
N PHE A 122 -9.52 -2.01 -0.49
CA PHE A 122 -8.59 -1.80 0.64
C PHE A 122 -9.12 -2.28 2.00
N THR A 123 -10.44 -2.26 2.23
CA THR A 123 -11.02 -2.66 3.52
C THR A 123 -11.44 -4.13 3.54
N ASN A 124 -11.52 -4.76 2.37
CA ASN A 124 -11.97 -6.14 2.21
C ASN A 124 -10.81 -7.11 1.94
N VAL A 125 -9.57 -6.71 2.24
CA VAL A 125 -8.42 -7.63 2.18
C VAL A 125 -8.47 -8.55 3.40
N PRO A 126 -8.48 -9.89 3.21
CA PRO A 126 -8.50 -10.84 4.31
C PRO A 126 -7.14 -10.85 5.03
N VAL A 127 -7.07 -10.23 6.21
CA VAL A 127 -5.79 -10.01 6.92
C VAL A 127 -5.21 -11.32 7.43
N THR A 128 -6.05 -12.18 8.00
CA THR A 128 -5.64 -13.48 8.56
C THR A 128 -4.97 -14.37 7.52
N GLU A 129 -5.47 -14.35 6.28
CA GLU A 129 -4.93 -15.17 5.19
C GLU A 129 -3.70 -14.54 4.51
N THR A 130 -3.39 -13.26 4.80
CA THR A 130 -2.34 -12.52 4.09
C THR A 130 -1.14 -12.15 4.95
N VAL A 131 -1.31 -12.00 6.27
CA VAL A 131 -0.28 -11.50 7.18
C VAL A 131 -0.04 -12.41 8.39
N ASP A 132 -1.08 -13.08 8.91
CA ASP A 132 -0.99 -13.98 10.08
C ASP A 132 -0.57 -15.41 9.70
#